data_AF-A0A914L757-F1
#
_entry.id   AF-A0A914L757-F1
#
_cell.length_a   1.000
_cell.length_b   1.000
_cell.length_c   1.000
_cell.angle_alpha   90.00
_cell.angle_beta   90.00
_cell.angle_gamma   90.00
#
_symmetry.space_group_name_H-M   'P 1'
#
loop_
_entity.id
_entity.type
_entity.pdbx_description
1 polymer ?
#
loop_
_entity_poly.entity_id
_entity_poly.type
_entity_poly.pdbx_seq_one_letter_code
_entity_poly.pdbx_strand_id
1 'polypeptide(L)'
;MIRIFIVLIMSRVLRVQGLATIKGAVQAIEAFAKWLVEMLHKCPVELCDLLAVCTACNRGMIRERDKQILTRSVVAELLSALKFKCELAEENYLTIVRMVLQDFGEPLGDDWINTPTNSGGENEEVNENQNNRKFSSFSYWKNNSQQQQTDQFNTGAAEAIRPHVPELLEFISDMHVLAKLKKQSASNSDRVGGDLKAGLAEVVALEMSRPSVRDSRTVMRFIPWLYSPPSLAQALPGQFSESVANVRVLAWILLGSLHARGVNGFSSNFQQISQQQTNISQNICLPVPIACSSQMADYINFVLAGFADQSKQSVVHMSALFHAFHLCQLWTIYCEQTATSSRSEEMVAKTMQQLLDFWARVTPAILQLLSHSKVLADMVNLHFVNTLQALQQFNSAVLCQLYPMWEPVLTVHHAHVPRKLRLKFESVPLENAQMRSWLSKVRYKISQIELQTSASSPFYNV
;
A
#
# COMPACT_ATOMS: atom_id res chain seq x y z
N MET A 1 -2.11 25.97 -20.68
CA MET A 1 -3.16 27.02 -20.81
C MET A 1 -4.51 26.43 -21.24
N ILE A 2 -4.62 25.71 -22.36
CA ILE A 2 -5.89 25.09 -22.83
C ILE A 2 -6.51 24.12 -21.80
N ARG A 3 -5.68 23.32 -21.10
CA ARG A 3 -6.12 22.36 -20.06
C ARG A 3 -6.91 23.02 -18.93
N ILE A 4 -6.31 24.04 -18.32
CA ILE A 4 -6.91 24.83 -17.23
C ILE A 4 -8.22 25.45 -17.71
N PHE A 5 -8.25 25.97 -18.94
CA PHE A 5 -9.44 26.62 -19.47
C PHE A 5 -10.63 25.67 -19.57
N ILE A 6 -10.42 24.43 -20.01
CA ILE A 6 -11.53 23.49 -20.20
C ILE A 6 -11.98 22.87 -18.87
N VAL A 7 -11.06 22.56 -17.95
CA VAL A 7 -11.44 22.17 -16.57
C VAL A 7 -12.26 23.27 -15.90
N LEU A 8 -11.86 24.55 -16.08
CA LEU A 8 -12.61 25.68 -15.57
C LEU A 8 -14.01 25.78 -16.20
N ILE A 9 -14.13 25.59 -17.52
CA ILE A 9 -15.44 25.54 -18.21
C ILE A 9 -16.30 24.43 -17.63
N MET A 10 -15.78 23.20 -17.54
CA MET A 10 -16.49 22.05 -16.99
C MET A 10 -16.96 22.36 -15.55
N SER A 11 -16.07 22.85 -14.69
CA SER A 11 -16.39 23.20 -13.31
C SER A 11 -17.47 24.28 -13.20
N ARG A 12 -17.47 25.29 -14.08
CA ARG A 12 -18.47 26.35 -14.11
C ARG A 12 -19.83 25.84 -14.61
N VAL A 13 -19.85 25.08 -15.70
CA VAL A 13 -21.08 24.49 -16.26
C VAL A 13 -21.73 23.53 -15.26
N LEU A 14 -20.94 22.68 -14.60
CA LEU A 14 -21.44 21.71 -13.64
C LEU A 14 -22.01 22.33 -12.34
N ARG A 15 -21.73 23.61 -12.09
CA ARG A 15 -22.22 24.37 -10.93
C ARG A 15 -23.41 25.28 -11.24
N VAL A 16 -23.93 25.22 -12.47
CA VAL A 16 -25.17 25.95 -12.82
C VAL A 16 -26.32 25.41 -11.97
N GLN A 17 -27.06 26.31 -11.31
CA GLN A 17 -28.21 25.92 -10.51
C GLN A 17 -29.26 25.24 -11.38
N GLY A 18 -29.77 24.10 -10.92
CA GLY A 18 -30.73 23.32 -11.70
C GLY A 18 -30.11 22.61 -12.91
N LEU A 19 -28.80 22.36 -12.96
CA LEU A 19 -28.15 21.63 -14.06
C LEU A 19 -28.93 20.39 -14.51
N ALA A 20 -29.40 19.57 -13.56
CA ALA A 20 -30.16 18.35 -13.82
C ALA A 20 -31.49 18.57 -14.58
N THR A 21 -32.06 19.78 -14.57
CA THR A 21 -33.31 20.11 -15.27
C THR A 21 -33.06 20.72 -16.67
N ILE A 22 -31.82 21.06 -16.98
CA ILE A 22 -31.44 21.62 -18.29
C ILE A 22 -31.51 20.51 -19.35
N LYS A 23 -32.28 20.75 -20.41
CA LYS A 23 -32.33 19.86 -21.58
C LYS A 23 -30.94 19.72 -22.19
N GLY A 24 -30.44 18.49 -22.31
CA GLY A 24 -29.10 18.24 -22.85
C GLY A 24 -27.98 18.11 -21.82
N ALA A 25 -28.26 18.28 -20.51
CA ALA A 25 -27.23 18.26 -19.47
C ALA A 25 -26.45 16.93 -19.43
N VAL A 26 -27.14 15.79 -19.54
CA VAL A 26 -26.48 14.47 -19.56
C VAL A 26 -25.56 14.34 -20.77
N GLN A 27 -26.00 14.73 -21.96
CA GLN A 27 -25.19 14.69 -23.19
C GLN A 27 -23.95 15.60 -23.08
N ALA A 28 -24.09 16.77 -22.46
CA ALA A 28 -22.96 17.65 -22.19
C ALA A 28 -21.94 16.99 -21.23
N ILE A 29 -22.41 16.33 -20.17
CA ILE A 29 -21.56 15.58 -19.24
C ILE A 29 -20.88 14.40 -19.93
N GLU A 30 -21.56 13.68 -20.81
CA GLU A 30 -20.95 12.60 -21.61
C GLU A 30 -19.87 13.14 -22.57
N ALA A 31 -20.08 14.31 -23.17
CA ALA A 31 -19.07 14.97 -23.99
C ALA A 31 -17.84 15.40 -23.14
N PHE A 32 -18.10 15.95 -21.94
CA PHE A 32 -17.07 16.26 -20.96
C PHE A 32 -16.29 15.03 -20.51
N ALA A 33 -16.96 13.89 -20.31
CA ALA A 33 -16.31 12.63 -19.97
C ALA A 33 -15.30 12.21 -21.04
N LYS A 34 -15.71 12.21 -22.32
CA LYS A 34 -14.83 11.87 -23.45
C LYS A 34 -13.61 12.78 -23.51
N TRP A 35 -13.81 14.07 -23.31
CA TRP A 35 -12.71 15.03 -23.33
C TRP A 35 -11.75 14.84 -22.14
N LEU A 36 -12.30 14.56 -20.95
CA LEU A 36 -11.50 14.28 -19.76
C LEU A 36 -10.67 13.00 -19.93
N VAL A 37 -11.25 11.94 -20.50
CA VAL A 37 -10.53 10.70 -20.84
C VAL A 37 -9.37 10.99 -21.80
N GLU A 38 -9.63 11.75 -22.86
CA GLU A 38 -8.59 12.13 -23.83
C GLU A 38 -7.45 12.93 -23.18
N MET A 39 -7.76 13.82 -22.23
CA MET A 39 -6.74 14.50 -21.45
C MET A 39 -5.88 13.53 -20.63
N LEU A 40 -6.50 12.54 -19.97
CA LEU A 40 -5.80 11.61 -19.10
C LEU A 40 -4.73 10.82 -19.85
N HIS A 41 -4.93 10.59 -21.15
CA HIS A 41 -3.98 9.90 -22.02
C HIS A 41 -2.87 10.83 -22.50
N LYS A 42 -3.21 12.07 -22.86
CA LYS A 42 -2.28 13.00 -23.52
C LYS A 42 -1.44 13.83 -22.57
N CYS A 43 -1.84 13.96 -21.30
CA CYS A 43 -1.18 14.88 -20.40
C CYS A 43 -1.44 14.69 -18.91
N PRO A 44 -0.51 15.14 -18.04
CA PRO A 44 -0.76 15.18 -16.61
C PRO A 44 -1.93 16.10 -16.27
N VAL A 45 -2.81 15.61 -15.40
CA VAL A 45 -3.97 16.29 -14.84
C VAL A 45 -3.77 16.44 -13.33
N GLU A 46 -4.02 17.63 -12.80
CA GLU A 46 -3.88 17.87 -11.36
C GLU A 46 -5.00 17.19 -10.57
N LEU A 47 -4.66 16.69 -9.38
CA LEU A 47 -5.63 16.04 -8.48
C LEU A 47 -6.80 16.98 -8.14
N CYS A 48 -6.51 18.25 -7.85
CA CYS A 48 -7.53 19.25 -7.54
C CYS A 48 -8.53 19.44 -8.67
N ASP A 49 -8.08 19.36 -9.93
CA ASP A 49 -8.93 19.51 -11.10
C ASP A 49 -9.91 18.34 -11.23
N LEU A 50 -9.43 17.10 -11.06
CA LEU A 50 -10.28 15.90 -11.05
C LEU A 50 -11.29 15.96 -9.90
N LEU A 51 -10.84 16.27 -8.68
CA LEU A 51 -11.71 16.40 -7.51
C LEU A 51 -12.80 17.45 -7.72
N ALA A 52 -12.45 18.61 -8.27
CA ALA A 52 -13.39 19.70 -8.51
C ALA A 52 -14.46 19.33 -9.53
N VAL A 53 -14.07 18.73 -10.66
CA VAL A 53 -14.99 18.40 -11.76
C VAL A 53 -15.88 17.21 -11.40
N CYS A 54 -15.31 16.14 -10.82
CA CYS A 54 -16.07 14.96 -10.40
C CYS A 54 -17.04 15.30 -9.27
N THR A 55 -16.62 16.08 -8.26
CA THR A 55 -17.51 16.53 -7.18
C THR A 55 -18.63 17.44 -7.69
N ALA A 56 -18.32 18.35 -8.63
CA ALA A 56 -19.34 19.22 -9.23
C ALA A 56 -20.40 18.41 -10.00
N CYS A 57 -19.98 17.40 -10.77
CA CYS A 57 -20.91 16.48 -11.44
C CYS A 57 -21.77 15.70 -10.44
N ASN A 58 -21.16 15.17 -9.39
CA ASN A 58 -21.85 14.40 -8.36
C ASN A 58 -22.91 15.24 -7.60
N ARG A 59 -22.61 16.52 -7.35
CA ARG A 59 -23.55 17.47 -6.70
C ARG A 59 -24.60 18.05 -7.66
N GLY A 60 -24.24 18.26 -8.93
CA GLY A 60 -25.10 18.95 -9.90
C GLY A 60 -26.23 18.08 -10.47
N MET A 61 -26.07 16.75 -10.46
CA MET A 61 -27.04 15.80 -11.00
C MET A 61 -27.90 15.15 -9.91
N ILE A 62 -29.16 14.84 -10.24
CA ILE A 62 -30.11 14.26 -9.27
C ILE A 62 -30.12 12.73 -9.36
N ARG A 63 -30.11 12.16 -10.56
CA ARG A 63 -30.19 10.71 -10.78
C ARG A 63 -28.84 10.07 -10.49
N GLU A 64 -28.83 9.01 -9.68
CA GLU A 64 -27.60 8.37 -9.21
C GLU A 64 -26.67 7.90 -10.33
N ARG A 65 -27.25 7.36 -11.41
CA ARG A 65 -26.48 6.94 -12.59
C ARG A 65 -25.78 8.12 -13.30
N ASP A 66 -26.39 9.31 -13.26
CA ASP A 66 -25.93 10.49 -13.99
C ASP A 66 -24.88 11.27 -13.17
N LYS A 67 -24.99 11.25 -11.83
CA LYS A 67 -24.05 11.88 -10.88
C LYS A 67 -22.60 11.45 -11.08
N GLN A 68 -22.41 10.16 -11.38
CA GLN A 68 -21.09 9.54 -11.41
C GLN A 68 -20.55 9.36 -12.84
N ILE A 69 -21.14 9.96 -13.88
CA ILE A 69 -20.69 9.76 -15.27
C ILE A 69 -19.21 10.12 -15.42
N LEU A 70 -18.78 11.29 -14.95
CA LEU A 70 -17.38 11.72 -15.03
C LEU A 70 -16.48 10.79 -14.22
N THR A 71 -16.82 10.56 -12.95
CA THR A 71 -16.04 9.72 -12.04
C THR A 71 -15.87 8.29 -12.55
N ARG A 72 -16.95 7.66 -13.03
CA ARG A 72 -16.91 6.32 -13.61
C ARG A 72 -16.07 6.27 -14.88
N SER A 73 -16.09 7.32 -15.70
CA SER A 73 -15.25 7.38 -16.90
C SER A 73 -13.77 7.44 -16.53
N VAL A 74 -13.39 8.26 -15.54
CA VAL A 74 -12.02 8.34 -15.02
C VAL A 74 -11.56 7.00 -14.43
N VAL A 75 -12.40 6.36 -13.61
CA VAL A 75 -12.09 5.05 -13.01
C VAL A 75 -12.01 3.93 -14.06
N ALA A 76 -12.90 3.93 -15.06
CA ALA A 76 -12.88 2.95 -16.14
C ALA A 76 -11.60 3.02 -16.98
N GLU A 77 -11.06 4.22 -17.19
CA GLU A 77 -9.77 4.39 -17.86
C GLU A 77 -8.60 3.87 -17.03
N LEU A 78 -8.57 4.13 -15.72
CA LEU A 78 -7.57 3.52 -14.83
C LEU A 78 -7.62 1.99 -14.95
N LEU A 79 -8.80 1.39 -14.87
CA LEU A 79 -8.97 -0.07 -14.97
C LEU A 79 -8.54 -0.62 -16.34
N SER A 80 -8.80 0.13 -17.43
CA SER A 80 -8.34 -0.24 -18.77
C SER A 80 -6.82 -0.17 -18.87
N ALA A 81 -6.20 0.83 -18.26
CA ALA A 81 -4.75 0.99 -18.21
C ALA A 81 -4.07 -0.08 -17.35
N LEU A 82 -4.66 -0.46 -16.21
CA LEU A 82 -4.18 -1.57 -15.37
C LEU A 82 -4.23 -2.92 -16.10
N LYS A 83 -5.18 -3.08 -17.03
CA LYS A 83 -5.27 -4.23 -17.94
C LYS A 83 -4.40 -4.08 -19.19
N PHE A 84 -3.57 -3.05 -19.27
CA PHE A 84 -2.70 -2.74 -20.40
C PHE A 84 -3.46 -2.57 -21.74
N LYS A 85 -4.72 -2.12 -21.70
CA LYS A 85 -5.55 -1.87 -22.88
C LYS A 85 -5.41 -0.46 -23.44
N CYS A 86 -4.99 0.47 -22.60
CA CYS A 86 -4.64 1.85 -22.95
C CYS A 86 -3.45 2.31 -22.11
N GLU A 87 -2.87 3.45 -22.46
CA GLU A 87 -1.78 4.08 -21.74
C GLU A 87 -2.22 5.46 -21.25
N LEU A 88 -2.06 5.72 -19.95
CA LEU A 88 -2.30 7.04 -19.38
C LEU A 88 -0.98 7.81 -19.34
N ALA A 89 -1.05 9.13 -19.30
CA ALA A 89 0.12 9.91 -18.90
C ALA A 89 0.59 9.44 -17.51
N GLU A 90 1.90 9.24 -17.34
CA GLU A 90 2.51 8.56 -16.20
C GLU A 90 2.01 9.04 -14.82
N GLU A 91 1.84 10.36 -14.65
CA GLU A 91 1.36 10.98 -13.42
C GLU A 91 -0.10 10.60 -13.09
N ASN A 92 -0.92 10.39 -14.12
CA ASN A 92 -2.37 10.23 -13.97
C ASN A 92 -2.78 8.90 -13.35
N TYR A 93 -1.97 7.85 -13.48
CA TYR A 93 -2.22 6.59 -12.75
C TYR A 93 -2.43 6.86 -11.26
N LEU A 94 -1.55 7.68 -10.68
CA LEU A 94 -1.57 7.99 -9.25
C LEU A 94 -2.50 9.12 -8.91
N THR A 95 -2.69 10.09 -9.80
CA THR A 95 -3.72 11.12 -9.61
C THR A 95 -5.10 10.47 -9.45
N ILE A 96 -5.44 9.47 -10.27
CA ILE A 96 -6.73 8.78 -10.18
C ILE A 96 -6.83 7.96 -8.89
N VAL A 97 -5.76 7.23 -8.52
CA VAL A 97 -5.72 6.50 -7.24
C VAL A 97 -5.88 7.45 -6.05
N ARG A 98 -5.24 8.61 -6.06
CA ARG A 98 -5.40 9.64 -5.02
C ARG A 98 -6.80 10.24 -4.98
N MET A 99 -7.45 10.40 -6.12
CA MET A 99 -8.86 10.81 -6.18
C MET A 99 -9.75 9.78 -5.47
N VAL A 100 -9.51 8.48 -5.70
CA VAL A 100 -10.20 7.39 -5.00
C VAL A 100 -9.92 7.44 -3.49
N LEU A 101 -8.65 7.53 -3.09
CA LEU A 101 -8.24 7.57 -1.67
C LEU A 101 -8.82 8.78 -0.92
N GLN A 102 -8.95 9.92 -1.58
CA GLN A 102 -9.55 11.12 -1.00
C GLN A 102 -11.00 10.86 -0.54
N ASP A 103 -11.79 10.11 -1.31
CA ASP A 103 -13.18 9.77 -0.94
C ASP A 103 -13.24 8.90 0.35
N PHE A 104 -12.15 8.21 0.71
CA PHE A 104 -12.02 7.51 2.00
C PHE A 104 -11.57 8.41 3.15
N GLY A 105 -11.30 9.69 2.88
CA GLY A 105 -10.80 10.65 3.86
C GLY A 105 -9.27 10.73 3.96
N GLU A 106 -8.52 10.15 3.02
CA GLU A 106 -7.07 10.34 2.97
C GLU A 106 -6.70 11.81 2.71
N PRO A 107 -5.72 12.38 3.44
CA PRO A 107 -5.37 13.78 3.29
C PRO A 107 -4.62 14.07 1.98
N LEU A 108 -4.92 15.22 1.39
CA LEU A 108 -4.47 15.69 0.07
C LEU A 108 -3.00 16.17 -0.01
N GLY A 109 -2.10 15.71 0.88
CA GLY A 109 -0.71 16.18 0.94
C GLY A 109 0.23 15.58 -0.12
N ASP A 110 1.24 16.37 -0.53
CA ASP A 110 2.25 16.08 -1.59
C ASP A 110 3.34 15.05 -1.21
N ASP A 111 3.15 14.27 -0.16
CA ASP A 111 4.24 13.56 0.54
C ASP A 111 4.75 12.28 -0.15
N TRP A 112 4.14 11.89 -1.27
CA TRP A 112 4.72 10.85 -2.13
C TRP A 112 6.00 11.33 -2.82
N ILE A 113 6.02 12.61 -3.24
CA ILE A 113 7.02 13.15 -4.17
C ILE A 113 8.31 13.50 -3.42
N ASN A 114 8.20 13.87 -2.13
CA ASN A 114 9.32 14.28 -1.30
C ASN A 114 9.88 13.11 -0.48
N THR A 115 10.60 12.20 -1.15
CA THR A 115 11.52 11.29 -0.45
C THR A 115 12.96 11.74 -0.72
N PRO A 116 13.79 11.96 0.33
CA PRO A 116 15.20 12.24 0.13
C PRO A 116 15.88 11.04 -0.54
N THR A 117 16.51 11.30 -1.68
CA THR A 117 17.52 10.45 -2.29
C THR A 117 18.74 10.43 -1.38
N ASN A 118 18.87 9.44 -0.50
CA ASN A 118 20.14 9.14 0.15
C ASN A 118 20.48 7.66 -0.10
N SER A 119 20.88 7.36 -1.34
CA SER A 119 21.89 6.34 -1.60
C SER A 119 23.26 7.01 -1.41
N GLY A 120 24.11 6.42 -0.56
CA GLY A 120 25.33 7.04 -0.06
C GLY A 120 26.26 7.65 -1.11
N GLY A 121 26.80 8.82 -0.75
CA GLY A 121 27.82 9.58 -1.44
C GLY A 121 27.89 10.95 -0.77
N GLU A 122 28.98 11.24 -0.09
CA GLU A 122 29.21 12.49 0.67
C GLU A 122 29.29 13.71 -0.27
N ASN A 123 28.88 14.86 0.28
CA ASN A 123 29.15 16.24 -0.16
C ASN A 123 28.43 16.74 -1.43
N GLU A 124 27.35 17.48 -1.24
CA GLU A 124 27.03 18.63 -2.10
C GLU A 124 26.17 19.65 -1.34
N GLU A 125 26.66 20.88 -1.25
CA GLU A 125 26.03 22.01 -0.57
C GLU A 125 24.70 22.40 -1.25
N VAL A 126 23.64 22.53 -0.46
CA VAL A 126 22.32 22.96 -0.92
C VAL A 126 22.35 24.45 -1.21
N ASN A 127 22.35 24.81 -2.49
CA ASN A 127 22.15 26.17 -2.95
C ASN A 127 20.66 26.55 -2.82
N GLU A 128 20.33 27.36 -1.84
CA GLU A 128 19.02 28.00 -1.66
C GLU A 128 18.73 28.95 -2.83
N ASN A 129 18.09 28.47 -3.91
CA ASN A 129 17.48 29.34 -4.92
C ASN A 129 16.41 28.63 -5.78
N GLN A 130 15.36 28.10 -5.14
CA GLN A 130 14.18 27.56 -5.83
C GLN A 130 12.84 28.13 -5.32
N ASN A 131 12.80 29.42 -4.94
CA ASN A 131 11.56 30.11 -4.60
C ASN A 131 10.72 30.57 -5.81
N ASN A 132 10.90 29.99 -6.99
CA ASN A 132 10.20 30.47 -8.19
C ASN A 132 9.75 29.33 -9.11
N ARG A 133 8.73 28.58 -8.69
CA ARG A 133 7.75 27.90 -9.57
C ARG A 133 6.59 27.31 -8.76
N LYS A 134 5.38 27.47 -9.31
CA LYS A 134 4.05 27.01 -8.86
C LYS A 134 3.33 27.96 -7.90
N PHE A 135 2.76 29.02 -8.47
CA PHE A 135 1.45 29.50 -8.02
C PHE A 135 0.47 28.33 -8.18
N SER A 136 0.31 27.53 -7.13
CA SER A 136 -0.49 26.30 -7.17
C SER A 136 -1.96 26.65 -7.40
N SER A 137 -2.65 25.92 -8.27
CA SER A 137 -4.13 25.98 -8.41
C SER A 137 -4.81 25.86 -7.03
N PHE A 138 -4.19 25.14 -6.09
CA PHE A 138 -4.57 25.04 -4.70
C PHE A 138 -4.72 26.41 -3.99
N SER A 139 -3.82 27.36 -4.24
CA SER A 139 -3.87 28.72 -3.67
C SER A 139 -5.11 29.48 -4.18
N TYR A 140 -5.47 29.28 -5.46
CA TYR A 140 -6.62 29.92 -6.09
C TYR A 140 -7.95 29.39 -5.53
N TRP A 141 -8.02 28.08 -5.25
CA TRP A 141 -9.18 27.45 -4.63
C TRP A 141 -9.29 27.78 -3.14
N LYS A 142 -8.19 27.74 -2.39
CA LYS A 142 -8.13 28.11 -0.97
C LYS A 142 -8.53 29.58 -0.73
N ASN A 143 -8.12 30.49 -1.62
CA ASN A 143 -8.48 31.90 -1.51
C ASN A 143 -9.93 32.20 -1.92
N ASN A 144 -10.53 31.41 -2.82
CA ASN A 144 -11.95 31.57 -3.22
C ASN A 144 -12.94 30.86 -2.28
N SER A 145 -12.48 30.11 -1.29
CA SER A 145 -13.34 29.33 -0.37
C SER A 145 -13.47 29.94 1.03
N GLN A 146 -13.23 31.25 1.21
CA GLN A 146 -13.45 31.97 2.47
C GLN A 146 -14.91 31.99 3.00
N GLN A 147 -15.85 31.25 2.39
CA GLN A 147 -17.24 31.11 2.88
C GLN A 147 -17.82 29.69 2.77
N GLN A 148 -17.02 28.66 2.48
CA GLN A 148 -17.50 27.28 2.53
C GLN A 148 -16.71 26.52 3.59
N GLN A 149 -17.42 25.99 4.59
CA GLN A 149 -16.92 24.92 5.46
C GLN A 149 -16.12 23.92 4.63
N THR A 150 -15.10 23.32 5.24
CA THR A 150 -14.25 22.25 4.69
C THR A 150 -15.08 21.03 4.29
N ASP A 151 -15.84 21.16 3.20
CA ASP A 151 -16.59 20.10 2.57
C ASP A 151 -15.56 19.14 1.99
N GLN A 152 -15.47 17.95 2.58
CA GLN A 152 -14.79 16.81 1.97
C GLN A 152 -15.26 16.68 0.51
N PHE A 153 -14.32 16.62 -0.44
CA PHE A 153 -14.69 16.31 -1.82
C PHE A 153 -15.41 14.95 -1.81
N ASN A 154 -16.50 14.87 -2.56
CA ASN A 154 -17.27 13.63 -2.70
C ASN A 154 -17.41 13.39 -4.19
N THR A 155 -16.43 12.67 -4.74
CA THR A 155 -16.39 12.38 -6.17
C THR A 155 -17.23 11.16 -6.53
N GLY A 156 -17.49 10.27 -5.56
CA GLY A 156 -18.12 8.96 -5.80
C GLY A 156 -17.14 7.93 -6.37
N ALA A 157 -15.83 8.22 -6.34
CA ALA A 157 -14.77 7.37 -6.85
C ALA A 157 -14.61 6.10 -6.02
N ALA A 158 -14.79 6.19 -4.69
CA ALA A 158 -14.75 5.02 -3.82
C ALA A 158 -15.92 4.04 -4.11
N GLU A 159 -17.10 4.55 -4.45
CA GLU A 159 -18.23 3.73 -4.91
C GLU A 159 -17.96 3.14 -6.31
N ALA A 160 -17.38 3.93 -7.21
CA ALA A 160 -17.09 3.51 -8.58
C ALA A 160 -16.01 2.43 -8.66
N ILE A 161 -14.99 2.46 -7.80
CA ILE A 161 -13.91 1.46 -7.80
C ILE A 161 -14.30 0.16 -7.10
N ARG A 162 -15.23 0.18 -6.14
CA ARG A 162 -15.59 -0.96 -5.28
C ARG A 162 -15.90 -2.27 -6.04
N PRO A 163 -16.68 -2.26 -7.13
CA PRO A 163 -16.96 -3.48 -7.88
C PRO A 163 -15.69 -4.14 -8.47
N HIS A 164 -14.61 -3.37 -8.58
CA HIS A 164 -13.37 -3.74 -9.26
C HIS A 164 -12.23 -4.14 -8.33
N VAL A 165 -12.49 -4.28 -7.02
CA VAL A 165 -11.50 -4.76 -6.05
C VAL A 165 -10.85 -6.10 -6.46
N PRO A 166 -11.57 -7.09 -7.03
CA PRO A 166 -10.94 -8.32 -7.53
C PRO A 166 -9.89 -8.04 -8.62
N GLU A 167 -10.17 -7.15 -9.56
CA GLU A 167 -9.22 -6.77 -10.61
C GLU A 167 -8.01 -6.00 -10.06
N LEU A 168 -8.19 -5.19 -9.01
CA LEU A 168 -7.07 -4.55 -8.32
C LEU A 168 -6.17 -5.58 -7.64
N LEU A 169 -6.75 -6.59 -7.00
CA LEU A 169 -6.02 -7.70 -6.39
C LEU A 169 -5.27 -8.54 -7.42
N GLU A 170 -5.87 -8.82 -8.58
CA GLU A 170 -5.20 -9.49 -9.70
C GLU A 170 -3.99 -8.69 -10.20
N PHE A 171 -4.13 -7.37 -10.31
CA PHE A 171 -3.01 -6.50 -10.68
C PHE A 171 -1.89 -6.51 -9.62
N ILE A 172 -2.24 -6.46 -8.34
CA ILE A 172 -1.26 -6.49 -7.24
C ILE A 172 -0.53 -7.84 -7.20
N SER A 173 -1.24 -8.95 -7.42
CA SER A 173 -0.70 -10.30 -7.36
C SER A 173 0.21 -10.65 -8.53
N ASP A 174 -0.01 -10.10 -9.72
CA ASP A 174 0.85 -10.34 -10.89
C ASP A 174 2.27 -9.77 -10.63
N MET A 175 3.24 -10.68 -10.59
CA MET A 175 4.66 -10.40 -10.39
C MET A 175 5.29 -9.59 -11.51
N HIS A 176 4.73 -9.68 -12.71
CA HIS A 176 5.32 -9.13 -13.92
C HIS A 176 4.81 -7.73 -14.27
N VAL A 177 3.78 -7.22 -13.60
CA VAL A 177 3.21 -5.90 -13.94
C VAL A 177 4.22 -4.77 -13.80
N LEU A 178 5.14 -4.84 -12.83
CA LEU A 178 6.16 -3.81 -12.67
C LEU A 178 7.10 -3.76 -13.88
N ALA A 179 7.49 -4.92 -14.40
CA ALA A 179 8.30 -5.00 -15.61
C ALA A 179 7.53 -4.53 -16.86
N LYS A 180 6.22 -4.85 -16.95
CA LYS A 180 5.34 -4.36 -18.04
C LYS A 180 5.21 -2.83 -18.00
N LEU A 181 4.94 -2.26 -16.83
CA LEU A 181 4.83 -0.80 -16.64
C LEU A 181 6.14 -0.08 -16.93
N LYS A 182 7.28 -0.64 -16.48
CA LYS A 182 8.60 -0.05 -16.77
C LYS A 182 8.86 0.06 -18.27
N LYS A 183 8.41 -0.93 -19.06
CA LYS A 183 8.55 -0.89 -20.53
C LYS A 183 7.66 0.16 -21.20
N GLN A 184 6.54 0.54 -20.59
CA GLN A 184 5.64 1.57 -21.10
C GLN A 184 6.04 2.98 -20.64
N SER A 185 6.64 3.11 -19.45
CA SER A 185 7.05 4.40 -18.91
C SER A 185 8.18 5.04 -19.74
N ALA A 186 7.95 6.27 -20.18
CA ALA A 186 8.96 7.10 -20.83
C ALA A 186 10.14 7.43 -19.90
N SER A 187 9.92 7.46 -18.58
CA SER A 187 10.95 7.81 -17.59
C SER A 187 11.86 6.64 -17.22
N ASN A 188 11.53 5.40 -17.61
CA ASN A 188 12.18 4.16 -17.16
C ASN A 188 12.34 4.06 -15.62
N SER A 189 11.53 4.82 -14.86
CA SER A 189 11.64 4.91 -13.41
C SER A 189 11.15 3.65 -12.73
N ASP A 190 11.99 3.05 -11.89
CA ASP A 190 11.64 1.85 -11.12
C ASP A 190 10.67 2.13 -9.96
N ARG A 191 10.33 3.40 -9.72
CA ARG A 191 9.51 3.83 -8.58
C ARG A 191 8.02 3.81 -8.91
N VAL A 192 7.64 4.30 -10.09
CA VAL A 192 6.24 4.59 -10.43
C VAL A 192 5.34 3.35 -10.33
N GLY A 193 5.79 2.21 -10.86
CA GLY A 193 5.00 0.98 -10.80
C GLY A 193 4.83 0.44 -9.38
N GLY A 194 5.91 0.42 -8.59
CA GLY A 194 5.88 -0.06 -7.21
C GLY A 194 5.01 0.81 -6.32
N ASP A 195 5.08 2.10 -6.58
CA ASP A 195 4.33 3.07 -5.85
C ASP A 195 2.82 3.06 -6.27
N LEU A 196 2.50 2.76 -7.54
CA LEU A 196 1.13 2.46 -8.00
C LEU A 196 0.54 1.21 -7.32
N LYS A 197 1.31 0.12 -7.23
CA LYS A 197 0.89 -1.07 -6.47
C LYS A 197 0.54 -0.73 -5.03
N ALA A 198 1.35 0.09 -4.36
CA ALA A 198 1.07 0.50 -2.99
C ALA A 198 -0.24 1.30 -2.86
N GLY A 199 -0.48 2.25 -3.77
CA GLY A 199 -1.71 3.04 -3.77
C GLY A 199 -2.96 2.19 -4.04
N LEU A 200 -2.87 1.22 -4.96
CA LEU A 200 -3.96 0.26 -5.18
C LEU A 200 -4.16 -0.67 -3.98
N ALA A 201 -3.09 -1.11 -3.34
CA ALA A 201 -3.18 -1.92 -2.13
C ALA A 201 -3.82 -1.17 -0.96
N GLU A 202 -3.58 0.13 -0.84
CA GLU A 202 -4.26 1.02 0.12
C GLU A 202 -5.76 1.10 -0.17
N VAL A 203 -6.16 1.29 -1.44
CA VAL A 203 -7.57 1.25 -1.85
C VAL A 203 -8.23 -0.08 -1.50
N VAL A 204 -7.57 -1.21 -1.82
CA VAL A 204 -8.05 -2.56 -1.49
C VAL A 204 -8.20 -2.73 0.02
N ALA A 205 -7.19 -2.32 0.79
CA ALA A 205 -7.21 -2.42 2.24
C ALA A 205 -8.38 -1.62 2.86
N LEU A 206 -8.61 -0.40 2.38
CA LEU A 206 -9.70 0.46 2.82
C LEU A 206 -11.08 -0.12 2.48
N GLU A 207 -11.26 -0.64 1.26
CA GLU A 207 -12.51 -1.32 0.87
C GLU A 207 -12.78 -2.57 1.71
N MET A 208 -11.76 -3.39 1.97
CA MET A 208 -11.88 -4.58 2.82
C MET A 208 -12.17 -4.24 4.30
N SER A 209 -11.87 -3.01 4.73
CA SER A 209 -12.02 -2.57 6.13
C SER A 209 -13.36 -1.88 6.43
N ARG A 210 -14.23 -1.68 5.43
CA ARG A 210 -15.50 -0.96 5.58
C ARG A 210 -16.41 -1.65 6.61
N PRO A 211 -17.05 -0.89 7.53
CA PRO A 211 -17.92 -1.46 8.60
C PRO A 211 -19.05 -2.36 8.10
N SER A 212 -19.65 -2.05 6.95
CA SER A 212 -20.69 -2.89 6.31
C SER A 212 -20.18 -4.26 5.85
N VAL A 213 -18.86 -4.44 5.84
CA VAL A 213 -18.14 -5.62 5.36
C VAL A 213 -17.19 -6.17 6.44
N ARG A 214 -17.21 -5.64 7.68
CA ARG A 214 -16.34 -6.13 8.77
C ARG A 214 -16.83 -7.47 9.31
N ASP A 215 -16.42 -8.55 8.66
CA ASP A 215 -16.53 -9.93 9.15
C ASP A 215 -15.54 -10.82 8.39
N SER A 216 -15.34 -12.06 8.87
CA SER A 216 -14.63 -13.13 8.15
C SER A 216 -15.09 -13.30 6.69
N ARG A 217 -16.33 -12.86 6.38
CA ARG A 217 -16.93 -12.82 5.05
C ARG A 217 -16.11 -12.04 4.01
N THR A 218 -15.38 -10.99 4.40
CA THR A 218 -14.57 -10.20 3.45
C THR A 218 -13.31 -10.90 3.03
N VAL A 219 -12.60 -11.49 3.99
CA VAL A 219 -11.44 -12.34 3.71
C VAL A 219 -11.87 -13.51 2.84
N MET A 220 -12.98 -14.17 3.16
CA MET A 220 -13.54 -15.26 2.33
C MET A 220 -13.93 -14.81 0.93
N ARG A 221 -14.32 -13.54 0.74
CA ARG A 221 -14.70 -13.00 -0.57
C ARG A 221 -13.49 -12.71 -1.46
N PHE A 222 -12.44 -12.11 -0.91
CA PHE A 222 -11.34 -11.54 -1.69
C PHE A 222 -10.05 -12.37 -1.63
N ILE A 223 -9.79 -13.02 -0.51
CA ILE A 223 -8.59 -13.85 -0.27
C ILE A 223 -8.96 -15.15 0.49
N PRO A 224 -9.89 -15.98 -0.04
CA PRO A 224 -10.36 -17.19 0.65
C PRO A 224 -9.25 -18.18 0.99
N TRP A 225 -8.19 -18.21 0.17
CA TRP A 225 -7.02 -19.05 0.39
C TRP A 225 -6.34 -18.78 1.73
N LEU A 226 -6.50 -17.60 2.33
CA LEU A 226 -5.92 -17.31 3.66
C LEU A 226 -6.37 -18.33 4.71
N TYR A 227 -7.58 -18.90 4.60
CA TYR A 227 -8.07 -19.92 5.53
C TYR A 227 -7.68 -21.35 5.16
N SER A 228 -6.86 -21.55 4.13
CA SER A 228 -6.42 -22.87 3.65
C SER A 228 -4.91 -22.86 3.39
N PRO A 229 -4.08 -22.58 4.43
CA PRO A 229 -2.65 -22.70 4.28
C PRO A 229 -2.26 -24.15 3.93
N PRO A 230 -1.26 -24.35 3.05
CA PRO A 230 -0.86 -25.68 2.62
C PRO A 230 -0.14 -26.45 3.72
N SER A 231 -0.31 -27.77 3.71
CA SER A 231 0.37 -28.70 4.62
C SER A 231 1.59 -29.31 3.96
N LEU A 232 2.72 -29.35 4.67
CA LEU A 232 3.96 -29.99 4.18
C LEU A 232 3.77 -31.47 3.83
N ALA A 233 2.92 -32.18 4.57
CA ALA A 233 2.67 -33.60 4.33
C ALA A 233 1.91 -33.86 3.02
N GLN A 234 1.25 -32.85 2.46
CA GLN A 234 0.36 -32.96 1.30
C GLN A 234 0.70 -31.93 0.21
N ALA A 235 1.96 -31.47 0.18
CA ALA A 235 2.38 -30.41 -0.72
C ALA A 235 2.34 -30.87 -2.19
N LEU A 236 1.41 -30.32 -2.99
CA LEU A 236 1.33 -30.57 -4.43
C LEU A 236 2.40 -29.76 -5.20
N PRO A 237 2.82 -30.22 -6.40
CA PRO A 237 3.68 -29.42 -7.27
C PRO A 237 3.12 -28.01 -7.51
N GLY A 238 3.97 -26.99 -7.38
CA GLY A 238 3.56 -25.59 -7.55
C GLY A 238 3.03 -24.89 -6.29
N GLN A 239 2.62 -25.62 -5.24
CA GLN A 239 2.10 -25.01 -4.00
C GLN A 239 3.12 -24.13 -3.28
N PHE A 240 4.42 -24.42 -3.43
CA PHE A 240 5.47 -23.54 -2.92
C PHE A 240 5.44 -22.17 -3.59
N SER A 241 5.39 -22.14 -4.93
CA SER A 241 5.30 -20.89 -5.70
C SER A 241 4.01 -20.11 -5.38
N GLU A 242 2.89 -20.83 -5.27
CA GLU A 242 1.60 -20.23 -4.90
C GLU A 242 1.64 -19.63 -3.48
N SER A 243 2.26 -20.32 -2.53
CA SER A 243 2.44 -19.80 -1.15
C SER A 243 3.30 -18.54 -1.11
N VAL A 244 4.37 -18.50 -1.91
CA VAL A 244 5.20 -17.29 -2.04
C VAL A 244 4.40 -16.14 -2.65
N ALA A 245 3.55 -16.42 -3.65
CA ALA A 245 2.65 -15.42 -4.23
C ALA A 245 1.63 -14.89 -3.20
N ASN A 246 1.04 -15.78 -2.40
CA ASN A 246 0.11 -15.43 -1.34
C ASN A 246 0.77 -14.57 -0.24
N VAL A 247 1.98 -14.95 0.21
CA VAL A 247 2.80 -14.16 1.15
C VAL A 247 3.07 -12.75 0.60
N ARG A 248 3.35 -12.62 -0.70
CA ARG A 248 3.54 -11.32 -1.36
C ARG A 248 2.28 -10.48 -1.38
N VAL A 249 1.13 -11.08 -1.73
CA VAL A 249 -0.17 -10.38 -1.73
C VAL A 249 -0.50 -9.87 -0.33
N LEU A 250 -0.30 -10.68 0.72
CA LEU A 250 -0.49 -10.24 2.11
C LEU A 250 0.42 -9.06 2.44
N ALA A 251 1.69 -9.10 2.05
CA ALA A 251 2.62 -8.01 2.30
C ALA A 251 2.14 -6.69 1.65
N TRP A 252 1.63 -6.74 0.40
CA TRP A 252 1.05 -5.56 -0.25
C TRP A 252 -0.20 -5.05 0.48
N ILE A 253 -1.14 -5.94 0.85
CA ILE A 253 -2.37 -5.54 1.55
C ILE A 253 -2.06 -4.90 2.91
N LEU A 254 -1.15 -5.48 3.70
CA LEU A 254 -0.73 -4.91 4.99
C LEU A 254 0.01 -3.59 4.82
N LEU A 255 0.88 -3.48 3.81
CA LEU A 255 1.54 -2.22 3.46
C LEU A 255 0.51 -1.13 3.11
N GLY A 256 -0.54 -1.48 2.35
CA GLY A 256 -1.66 -0.58 2.02
C GLY A 256 -2.43 -0.14 3.27
N SER A 257 -2.76 -1.08 4.16
CA SER A 257 -3.43 -0.77 5.43
C SER A 257 -2.62 0.19 6.31
N LEU A 258 -1.31 -0.03 6.42
CA LEU A 258 -0.41 0.81 7.20
C LEU A 258 -0.22 2.21 6.58
N HIS A 259 -0.44 2.36 5.26
CA HIS A 259 -0.42 3.66 4.59
C HIS A 259 -1.70 4.48 4.83
N ALA A 260 -2.85 3.86 5.10
CA ALA A 260 -4.10 4.57 5.31
C ALA A 260 -4.02 5.51 6.54
N ARG A 261 -4.13 6.83 6.32
CA ARG A 261 -4.01 7.88 7.36
C ARG A 261 -5.34 8.42 7.83
N GLY A 262 -6.32 8.58 6.94
CA GLY A 262 -7.64 9.16 7.24
C GLY A 262 -8.46 8.28 8.18
N VAL A 263 -8.15 7.00 8.21
CA VAL A 263 -8.82 5.96 9.00
C VAL A 263 -8.02 5.71 10.29
N ASN A 264 -6.70 5.52 10.22
CA ASN A 264 -5.89 5.10 11.37
C ASN A 264 -5.48 6.22 12.36
N GLY A 265 -5.96 7.46 12.19
CA GLY A 265 -5.77 8.52 13.19
C GLY A 265 -4.33 9.02 13.39
N PHE A 266 -3.40 8.74 12.47
CA PHE A 266 -2.02 9.24 12.52
C PHE A 266 -1.95 10.74 12.17
N SER A 267 -2.38 11.59 13.10
CA SER A 267 -2.14 13.02 13.06
C SER A 267 -0.80 13.36 13.71
N SER A 268 0.22 13.62 12.90
CA SER A 268 1.34 14.46 13.35
C SER A 268 0.89 15.93 13.22
N ASN A 269 0.57 16.54 14.36
CA ASN A 269 0.54 17.99 14.61
C ASN A 269 -0.58 18.87 14.02
N PHE A 270 -1.70 18.35 13.51
CA PHE A 270 -2.82 19.24 13.13
C PHE A 270 -4.21 18.65 13.43
N GLN A 271 -4.50 18.42 14.70
CA GLN A 271 -5.89 18.31 15.21
C GLN A 271 -5.94 18.53 16.73
N GLN A 272 -5.43 19.67 17.19
CA GLN A 272 -6.06 20.37 18.30
C GLN A 272 -6.91 21.47 17.67
N ILE A 273 -8.17 21.19 17.42
CA ILE A 273 -9.34 22.10 17.45
C ILE A 273 -10.54 21.22 17.04
N SER A 274 -11.65 21.43 17.76
CA SER A 274 -12.94 20.71 17.71
C SER A 274 -13.02 19.36 18.44
N GLN A 275 -12.70 19.37 19.73
CA GLN A 275 -13.52 18.64 20.71
C GLN A 275 -14.92 19.28 20.73
N GLN A 276 -15.81 18.84 19.84
CA GLN A 276 -17.26 18.97 20.02
C GLN A 276 -17.95 17.96 19.12
N GLN A 277 -18.40 16.87 19.76
CA GLN A 277 -19.52 16.00 19.36
C GLN A 277 -19.75 15.83 17.85
N THR A 278 -19.04 14.87 17.25
CA THR A 278 -19.69 13.89 16.37
C THR A 278 -19.10 12.52 16.68
N ASN A 279 -19.94 11.51 16.82
CA ASN A 279 -19.57 10.10 16.93
C ASN A 279 -18.92 9.62 15.61
N ILE A 280 -17.75 10.15 15.25
CA ILE A 280 -16.93 9.59 14.18
C ILE A 280 -16.25 8.38 14.81
N SER A 281 -16.85 7.21 14.60
CA SER A 281 -16.22 5.93 14.86
C SER A 281 -14.84 5.97 14.20
N GLN A 282 -13.77 5.90 15.00
CA GLN A 282 -12.42 5.69 14.49
C GLN A 282 -12.44 4.34 13.78
N ASN A 283 -12.59 4.39 12.46
CA ASN A 283 -12.47 3.20 11.66
C ASN A 283 -10.99 2.85 11.63
N ILE A 284 -10.63 1.60 11.88
CA ILE A 284 -9.26 1.12 11.70
C ILE A 284 -9.23 0.42 10.34
N CYS A 285 -8.17 0.64 9.56
CA CYS A 285 -7.97 -0.07 8.30
C CYS A 285 -7.48 -1.49 8.63
N LEU A 286 -8.41 -2.40 8.89
CA LEU A 286 -8.17 -3.78 9.28
C LEU A 286 -8.63 -4.78 8.19
N PRO A 287 -7.97 -4.85 7.02
CA PRO A 287 -8.39 -5.73 5.92
C PRO A 287 -8.19 -7.22 6.24
N VAL A 288 -7.21 -7.54 7.10
CA VAL A 288 -6.93 -8.90 7.57
C VAL A 288 -7.15 -8.94 9.08
N PRO A 289 -8.15 -9.68 9.59
CA PRO A 289 -8.38 -9.78 11.03
C PRO A 289 -7.15 -10.34 11.76
N ILE A 290 -6.83 -9.79 12.94
CA ILE A 290 -5.72 -10.29 13.79
C ILE A 290 -5.93 -11.78 14.13
N ALA A 291 -7.18 -12.25 14.19
CA ALA A 291 -7.51 -13.66 14.37
C ALA A 291 -6.94 -14.60 13.30
N CYS A 292 -6.51 -14.10 12.13
CA CYS A 292 -5.82 -14.87 11.10
C CYS A 292 -4.33 -15.11 11.41
N SER A 293 -3.84 -14.76 12.61
CA SER A 293 -2.43 -14.90 13.01
C SER A 293 -1.91 -16.33 12.83
N SER A 294 -2.71 -17.35 13.15
CA SER A 294 -2.32 -18.76 12.94
C SER A 294 -2.11 -19.08 11.47
N GLN A 295 -3.03 -18.67 10.60
CA GLN A 295 -2.95 -18.92 9.16
C GLN A 295 -1.77 -18.18 8.53
N MET A 296 -1.52 -16.95 8.99
CA MET A 296 -0.34 -16.17 8.61
C MET A 296 0.95 -16.95 8.96
N ALA A 297 1.04 -17.47 10.19
CA ALA A 297 2.18 -18.29 10.63
C ALA A 297 2.32 -19.58 9.81
N ASP A 298 1.21 -20.24 9.47
CA ASP A 298 1.23 -21.49 8.71
C ASP A 298 1.77 -21.28 7.29
N TYR A 299 1.41 -20.19 6.61
CA TYR A 299 2.01 -19.82 5.31
C TYR A 299 3.51 -19.53 5.42
N ILE A 300 3.93 -18.77 6.44
CA ILE A 300 5.35 -18.50 6.68
C ILE A 300 6.10 -19.80 6.94
N ASN A 301 5.56 -20.67 7.80
CA ASN A 301 6.16 -21.97 8.13
C ASN A 301 6.29 -22.87 6.91
N PHE A 302 5.27 -22.92 6.05
CA PHE A 302 5.35 -23.69 4.81
C PHE A 302 6.46 -23.18 3.88
N VAL A 303 6.56 -21.85 3.70
CA VAL A 303 7.63 -21.24 2.89
C VAL A 303 9.00 -21.49 3.49
N LEU A 304 9.17 -21.34 4.80
CA LEU A 304 10.45 -21.58 5.48
C LEU A 304 10.88 -23.04 5.38
N ALA A 305 9.97 -23.98 5.63
CA ALA A 305 10.26 -25.41 5.58
C ALA A 305 10.61 -25.90 4.17
N GLY A 306 9.94 -25.38 3.14
CA GLY A 306 10.24 -25.74 1.74
C GLY A 306 11.48 -25.03 1.15
N PHE A 307 11.98 -23.96 1.78
CA PHE A 307 12.97 -23.09 1.15
C PHE A 307 14.28 -23.80 0.79
N ALA A 308 14.80 -24.66 1.66
CA ALA A 308 16.08 -25.36 1.45
C ALA A 308 16.08 -26.18 0.15
N ASP A 309 14.94 -26.80 -0.19
CA ASP A 309 14.79 -27.67 -1.36
C ASP A 309 14.33 -26.91 -2.61
N GLN A 310 13.51 -25.87 -2.43
CA GLN A 310 12.82 -25.20 -3.54
C GLN A 310 13.57 -23.98 -4.08
N SER A 311 14.41 -23.32 -3.26
CA SER A 311 15.06 -22.04 -3.57
C SER A 311 15.92 -22.03 -4.82
N LYS A 312 16.43 -23.20 -5.25
CA LYS A 312 17.29 -23.35 -6.44
C LYS A 312 16.53 -23.56 -7.73
N GLN A 313 15.22 -23.79 -7.67
CA GLN A 313 14.42 -24.15 -8.85
C GLN A 313 14.00 -22.94 -9.69
N SER A 314 13.89 -21.75 -9.08
CA SER A 314 13.57 -20.52 -9.80
C SER A 314 13.99 -19.28 -9.01
N VAL A 315 14.11 -18.14 -9.69
CA VAL A 315 14.39 -16.85 -9.03
C VAL A 315 13.25 -16.44 -8.10
N VAL A 316 12.01 -16.81 -8.43
CA VAL A 316 10.84 -16.61 -7.56
C VAL A 316 11.07 -17.31 -6.23
N HIS A 317 11.48 -18.57 -6.27
CA HIS A 317 11.77 -19.34 -5.07
C HIS A 317 12.99 -18.81 -4.32
N MET A 318 14.01 -18.31 -5.01
CA MET A 318 15.17 -17.66 -4.39
C MET A 318 14.76 -16.43 -3.57
N SER A 319 13.77 -15.67 -4.02
CA SER A 319 13.24 -14.49 -3.31
C SER A 319 12.28 -14.81 -2.15
N ALA A 320 11.95 -16.09 -1.90
CA ALA A 320 10.93 -16.48 -0.94
C ALA A 320 11.24 -16.05 0.50
N LEU A 321 12.49 -16.19 0.97
CA LEU A 321 12.90 -15.72 2.30
C LEU A 321 12.71 -14.21 2.47
N PHE A 322 13.03 -13.43 1.44
CA PHE A 322 12.82 -11.98 1.47
C PHE A 322 11.36 -11.64 1.75
N HIS A 323 10.43 -12.28 1.03
CA HIS A 323 9.00 -12.03 1.17
C HIS A 323 8.45 -12.53 2.51
N ALA A 324 8.86 -13.71 2.98
CA ALA A 324 8.46 -14.24 4.27
C ALA A 324 8.85 -13.30 5.42
N PHE A 325 10.10 -12.85 5.47
CA PHE A 325 10.56 -11.94 6.53
C PHE A 325 9.94 -10.55 6.45
N HIS A 326 9.71 -10.00 5.25
CA HIS A 326 9.01 -8.71 5.12
C HIS A 326 7.54 -8.81 5.54
N LEU A 327 6.88 -9.94 5.27
CA LEU A 327 5.53 -10.18 5.77
C LEU A 327 5.51 -10.27 7.30
N CYS A 328 6.48 -10.95 7.92
CA CYS A 328 6.60 -10.97 9.39
C CYS A 328 6.78 -9.56 9.98
N GLN A 329 7.60 -8.71 9.35
CA GLN A 329 7.79 -7.32 9.77
C GLN A 329 6.48 -6.53 9.67
N LEU A 330 5.83 -6.57 8.50
CA LEU A 330 4.57 -5.85 8.26
C LEU A 330 3.46 -6.34 9.18
N TRP A 331 3.33 -7.65 9.39
CA TRP A 331 2.35 -8.24 10.32
C TRP A 331 2.57 -7.78 11.75
N THR A 332 3.83 -7.77 12.21
CA THR A 332 4.17 -7.32 13.56
C THR A 332 3.75 -5.87 13.77
N ILE A 333 4.17 -4.97 12.87
CA ILE A 333 3.82 -3.54 12.96
C ILE A 333 2.32 -3.31 12.81
N TYR A 334 1.64 -4.02 11.91
CA TYR A 334 0.18 -3.97 11.73
C TYR A 334 -0.59 -4.36 13.00
N CYS A 335 -0.20 -5.44 13.66
CA CYS A 335 -0.78 -5.86 14.94
C CYS A 335 -0.55 -4.80 16.03
N GLU A 336 0.66 -4.26 16.14
CA GLU A 336 0.99 -3.22 17.13
C GLU A 336 0.22 -1.91 16.87
N GLN A 337 0.05 -1.50 15.62
CA GLN A 337 -0.75 -0.32 15.29
C GLN A 337 -2.24 -0.54 15.59
N THR A 338 -2.74 -1.75 15.35
CA THR A 338 -4.12 -2.14 15.72
C THR A 338 -4.31 -2.08 17.23
N ALA A 339 -3.36 -2.61 18.01
CA ALA A 339 -3.38 -2.52 19.46
C ALA A 339 -3.34 -1.06 19.94
N THR A 340 -2.43 -0.25 19.40
CA THR A 340 -2.27 1.17 19.78
C THR A 340 -3.51 2.00 19.47
N SER A 341 -4.25 1.64 18.43
CA SER A 341 -5.51 2.30 18.05
C SER A 341 -6.73 1.81 18.84
N SER A 342 -6.59 0.72 19.60
CA SER A 342 -7.68 0.18 20.42
C SER A 342 -7.79 0.95 21.74
N ARG A 343 -9.03 1.27 22.14
CA ARG A 343 -9.34 1.85 23.46
C ARG A 343 -9.68 0.80 24.52
N SER A 344 -9.77 -0.47 24.13
CA SER A 344 -10.07 -1.59 25.03
C SER A 344 -8.78 -2.32 25.40
N GLU A 345 -8.43 -2.30 26.68
CA GLU A 345 -7.25 -3.01 27.21
C GLU A 345 -7.33 -4.52 26.96
N GLU A 346 -8.52 -5.12 27.03
CA GLU A 346 -8.74 -6.53 26.70
C GLU A 346 -8.38 -6.83 25.23
N MET A 347 -8.83 -5.97 24.30
CA MET A 347 -8.51 -6.13 22.88
C MET A 347 -7.02 -5.90 22.61
N VAL A 348 -6.39 -4.96 23.32
CA VAL A 348 -4.93 -4.76 23.28
C VAL A 348 -4.20 -6.02 23.72
N ALA A 349 -4.54 -6.57 24.89
CA ALA A 349 -3.93 -7.78 25.43
C ALA A 349 -4.11 -8.97 24.49
N LYS A 350 -5.33 -9.16 23.94
CA LYS A 350 -5.63 -10.23 22.97
C LYS A 350 -4.82 -10.08 21.69
N THR A 351 -4.71 -8.87 21.14
CA THR A 351 -3.93 -8.59 19.93
C THR A 351 -2.45 -8.89 20.16
N MET A 352 -1.89 -8.45 21.28
CA MET A 352 -0.50 -8.72 21.64
C MET A 352 -0.24 -10.20 21.88
N GLN A 353 -1.17 -10.91 22.53
CA GLN A 353 -1.07 -12.36 22.71
C GLN A 353 -1.03 -13.09 21.35
N GLN A 354 -1.92 -12.74 20.42
CA GLN A 354 -1.93 -13.34 19.08
C GLN A 354 -0.66 -13.05 18.27
N LEU A 355 -0.01 -11.91 18.52
CA LEU A 355 1.27 -11.56 17.92
C LEU A 355 2.43 -12.38 18.52
N LEU A 356 2.44 -12.60 19.84
CA LEU A 356 3.43 -13.46 20.49
C LEU A 356 3.26 -14.92 20.06
N ASP A 357 2.02 -15.41 19.98
CA ASP A 357 1.71 -16.76 19.49
C ASP A 357 2.17 -16.98 18.04
N PHE A 358 2.04 -15.95 17.19
CA PHE A 358 2.57 -15.97 15.83
C PHE A 358 4.08 -16.22 15.81
N TRP A 359 4.83 -15.44 16.59
CA TRP A 359 6.29 -15.60 16.65
C TRP A 359 6.72 -16.89 17.33
N ALA A 360 5.97 -17.37 18.33
CA ALA A 360 6.20 -18.68 18.94
C ALA A 360 6.04 -19.84 17.92
N ARG A 361 5.17 -19.69 16.92
CA ARG A 361 5.00 -20.66 15.82
C ARG A 361 6.03 -20.54 14.71
N VAL A 362 6.47 -19.33 14.38
CA VAL A 362 7.40 -19.07 13.27
C VAL A 362 8.86 -19.33 13.66
N THR A 363 9.23 -19.01 14.90
CA THR A 363 10.63 -19.11 15.38
C THR A 363 11.22 -20.52 15.25
N PRO A 364 10.50 -21.61 15.60
CA PRO A 364 11.02 -22.97 15.41
C PRO A 364 11.39 -23.29 13.95
N ALA A 365 10.61 -22.84 12.97
CA ALA A 365 10.90 -23.06 11.55
C ALA A 365 12.15 -22.29 11.09
N ILE A 366 12.37 -21.08 11.61
CA ILE A 366 13.61 -20.32 11.38
C ILE A 366 14.82 -21.11 11.93
N LEU A 367 14.74 -21.59 13.18
CA LEU A 367 15.82 -22.36 13.82
C LEU A 367 16.12 -23.66 13.07
N GLN A 368 15.08 -24.36 12.61
CA GLN A 368 15.24 -25.54 11.78
C GLN A 368 16.01 -25.18 10.50
N LEU A 369 15.65 -24.10 9.82
CA LEU A 369 16.31 -23.66 8.59
C LEU A 369 17.81 -23.35 8.78
N LEU A 370 18.18 -22.77 9.93
CA LEU A 370 19.58 -22.51 10.31
C LEU A 370 20.41 -23.79 10.47
N SER A 371 19.78 -24.93 10.79
CA SER A 371 20.47 -26.19 11.03
C SER A 371 20.89 -26.93 9.75
N HIS A 372 20.33 -26.57 8.59
CA HIS A 372 20.57 -27.29 7.33
C HIS A 372 21.97 -27.09 6.76
N SER A 373 22.48 -25.85 6.71
CA SER A 373 23.84 -25.54 6.23
C SER A 373 24.29 -24.16 6.66
N LYS A 374 25.61 -23.92 6.71
CA LYS A 374 26.18 -22.61 7.05
C LYS A 374 25.77 -21.50 6.07
N VAL A 375 25.75 -21.79 4.76
CA VAL A 375 25.36 -20.81 3.73
C VAL A 375 23.91 -20.37 3.92
N LEU A 376 23.03 -21.33 4.19
CA LEU A 376 21.63 -21.05 4.45
C LEU A 376 21.45 -20.30 5.77
N ALA A 377 22.22 -20.66 6.80
CA ALA A 377 22.23 -19.93 8.06
C ALA A 377 22.64 -18.46 7.90
N ASP A 378 23.68 -18.17 7.11
CA ASP A 378 24.12 -16.81 6.82
C ASP A 378 23.02 -16.00 6.08
N MET A 379 22.31 -16.64 5.15
CA MET A 379 21.20 -16.02 4.42
C MET A 379 20.00 -15.70 5.32
N VAL A 380 19.58 -16.66 6.14
CA VAL A 380 18.48 -16.47 7.11
C VAL A 380 18.85 -15.41 8.14
N ASN A 381 20.07 -15.44 8.68
CA ASN A 381 20.56 -14.44 9.61
C ASN A 381 20.52 -13.03 9.03
N LEU A 382 20.86 -12.85 7.75
CA LEU A 382 20.77 -11.54 7.09
C LEU A 382 19.32 -11.01 7.11
N HIS A 383 18.34 -11.83 6.75
CA HIS A 383 16.93 -11.41 6.76
C HIS A 383 16.40 -11.20 8.18
N PHE A 384 16.80 -12.07 9.12
CA PHE A 384 16.41 -11.96 10.52
C PHE A 384 16.95 -10.69 11.19
N VAL A 385 18.21 -10.33 10.92
CA VAL A 385 18.81 -9.07 11.37
C VAL A 385 18.04 -7.86 10.84
N ASN A 386 17.65 -7.87 9.56
CA ASN A 386 16.84 -6.80 8.99
C ASN A 386 15.47 -6.69 9.68
N THR A 387 14.88 -7.81 10.10
CA THR A 387 13.63 -7.83 10.87
C THR A 387 13.80 -7.20 12.24
N LEU A 388 14.81 -7.63 12.99
CA LEU A 388 15.17 -7.05 14.28
C LEU A 388 15.43 -5.54 14.17
N GLN A 389 16.18 -5.09 13.15
CA GLN A 389 16.40 -3.67 12.89
C GLN A 389 15.10 -2.92 12.62
N ALA A 390 14.20 -3.48 11.80
CA ALA A 390 12.91 -2.88 11.54
C ALA A 390 12.08 -2.74 12.83
N LEU A 391 12.01 -3.79 13.66
CA LEU A 391 11.29 -3.76 14.93
C LEU A 391 11.91 -2.78 15.93
N GLN A 392 13.24 -2.70 15.99
CA GLN A 392 13.95 -1.75 16.83
C GLN A 392 13.71 -0.29 16.38
N GLN A 393 13.68 -0.01 15.08
CA GLN A 393 13.36 1.32 14.52
C GLN A 393 11.99 1.84 14.97
N PHE A 394 11.04 0.96 15.27
CA PHE A 394 9.70 1.30 15.75
C PHE A 394 9.52 1.18 17.26
N ASN A 395 10.59 0.86 18.00
CA ASN A 395 10.49 0.55 19.42
C ASN A 395 9.39 -0.49 19.70
N SER A 396 9.38 -1.58 18.90
CA SER A 396 8.37 -2.63 18.97
C SER A 396 8.21 -3.17 20.39
N ALA A 397 6.96 -3.23 20.85
CA ALA A 397 6.59 -3.63 22.20
C ALA A 397 6.89 -5.12 22.48
N VAL A 398 6.93 -5.94 21.42
CA VAL A 398 7.21 -7.38 21.54
C VAL A 398 8.69 -7.72 21.50
N LEU A 399 9.57 -6.79 21.10
CA LEU A 399 11.00 -7.08 20.88
C LEU A 399 11.69 -7.66 22.12
N CYS A 400 11.49 -7.05 23.29
CA CYS A 400 12.07 -7.53 24.55
C CYS A 400 11.55 -8.91 24.96
N GLN A 401 10.28 -9.20 24.67
CA GLN A 401 9.64 -10.47 25.02
C GLN A 401 10.09 -11.60 24.10
N LEU A 402 10.39 -11.29 22.84
CA LEU A 402 10.85 -12.24 21.83
C LEU A 402 12.36 -12.49 21.92
N TYR A 403 13.13 -11.60 22.54
CA TYR A 403 14.59 -11.73 22.60
C TYR A 403 15.09 -13.09 23.12
N PRO A 404 14.54 -13.66 24.23
CA PRO A 404 15.00 -14.96 24.74
C PRO A 404 14.79 -16.11 23.75
N MET A 405 13.71 -16.09 22.95
CA MET A 405 13.48 -17.12 21.93
C MET A 405 14.31 -16.90 20.66
N TRP A 406 14.85 -15.70 20.47
CA TRP A 406 15.59 -15.28 19.29
C TRP A 406 17.10 -15.29 19.46
N GLU A 407 17.60 -15.30 20.69
CA GLU A 407 19.02 -15.46 20.97
C GLU A 407 19.65 -16.68 20.28
N PRO A 408 19.01 -17.88 20.26
CA PRO A 408 19.55 -19.02 19.52
C PRO A 408 19.68 -18.73 18.03
N VAL A 409 18.74 -18.01 17.41
CA VAL A 409 18.78 -17.66 15.96
C VAL A 409 20.08 -16.94 15.62
N LEU A 410 20.53 -16.04 16.49
CA LEU A 410 21.74 -15.23 16.27
C LEU A 410 23.05 -15.98 16.61
N THR A 411 22.96 -17.10 17.32
CA THR A 411 24.12 -17.80 17.91
C THR A 411 24.29 -19.25 17.44
N VAL A 412 23.37 -19.81 16.63
CA VAL A 412 23.43 -21.23 16.19
C VAL A 412 24.82 -21.67 15.69
N HIS A 413 25.54 -20.82 14.95
CA HIS A 413 26.87 -21.13 14.40
C HIS A 413 28.01 -20.30 15.01
N HIS A 414 27.73 -19.55 16.08
CA HIS A 414 28.68 -18.62 16.67
C HIS A 414 28.58 -18.60 18.19
N ALA A 415 29.72 -18.68 18.88
CA ALA A 415 29.77 -18.58 20.35
C ALA A 415 29.19 -17.24 20.89
N HIS A 416 29.19 -16.19 20.07
CA HIS A 416 28.58 -14.89 20.33
C HIS A 416 28.02 -14.32 19.02
N VAL A 417 27.05 -13.40 19.10
CA VAL A 417 26.53 -12.68 17.92
C VAL A 417 27.70 -12.07 17.13
N PRO A 418 27.88 -12.42 15.83
CA PRO A 418 28.98 -11.93 15.02
C PRO A 418 29.11 -10.41 15.04
N ARG A 419 30.34 -9.89 15.16
CA ARG A 419 30.61 -8.44 15.21
C ARG A 419 29.96 -7.67 14.06
N LYS A 420 29.93 -8.23 12.84
CA LYS A 420 29.26 -7.61 11.67
C LYS A 420 27.74 -7.49 11.85
N LEU A 421 27.10 -8.47 12.46
CA LEU A 421 25.67 -8.43 12.77
C LEU A 421 25.41 -7.46 13.92
N ARG A 422 26.24 -7.50 14.97
CA ARG A 422 26.19 -6.57 16.09
C ARG A 422 26.32 -5.11 15.67
N LEU A 423 27.29 -4.79 14.81
CA LEU A 423 27.45 -3.43 14.26
C LEU A 423 26.25 -3.00 13.42
N LYS A 424 25.64 -3.91 12.66
CA LYS A 424 24.39 -3.64 11.96
C LYS A 424 23.26 -3.34 12.94
N PHE A 425 23.11 -4.11 14.02
CA PHE A 425 22.11 -3.85 15.07
C PHE A 425 22.32 -2.48 15.74
N GLU A 426 23.56 -2.17 16.14
CA GLU A 426 23.91 -0.95 16.86
C GLU A 426 23.87 0.32 15.99
N SER A 427 23.86 0.17 14.65
CA SER A 427 23.86 1.30 13.70
C SER A 427 22.52 2.02 13.54
N VAL A 428 21.45 1.55 14.18
CA VAL A 428 20.12 2.16 14.09
C VAL A 428 20.01 3.27 15.14
N PRO A 429 19.85 4.55 14.75
CA PRO A 429 19.55 5.61 15.71
C PRO A 429 18.22 5.29 16.40
N LEU A 430 18.19 5.40 17.74
CA LEU A 430 16.96 5.30 18.56
C LEU A 430 16.01 6.49 18.37
N GLU A 431 16.11 7.22 17.26
CA GLU A 431 15.14 8.24 16.90
C GLU A 431 13.87 7.55 16.37
N ASN A 432 12.70 7.98 16.85
CA ASN A 432 11.41 7.44 16.41
C ASN A 432 11.32 7.48 14.88
N ALA A 433 11.43 6.31 14.23
CA ALA A 433 11.34 6.24 12.79
C ALA A 433 9.95 6.74 12.36
N GLN A 434 9.91 7.74 11.49
CA GLN A 434 8.65 8.15 10.89
C GLN A 434 8.10 6.97 10.08
N MET A 435 6.96 6.41 10.50
CA MET A 435 6.27 5.27 9.86
C MET A 435 6.28 5.36 8.33
N ARG A 436 6.03 6.56 7.81
CA ARG A 436 6.01 6.85 6.37
C ARG A 436 7.34 6.59 5.67
N SER A 437 8.46 7.02 6.27
CA SER A 437 9.80 6.81 5.72
C SER A 437 10.14 5.33 5.64
N TRP A 438 9.76 4.57 6.68
CA TRP A 438 9.94 3.13 6.67
C TRP A 438 9.04 2.42 5.65
N LEU A 439 7.74 2.73 5.61
CA LEU A 439 6.82 2.14 4.64
C LEU A 439 7.27 2.44 3.20
N SER A 440 7.80 3.64 2.94
CA SER A 440 8.41 3.99 1.65
C SER A 440 9.61 3.11 1.31
N LYS A 441 10.51 2.87 2.29
CA LYS A 441 11.65 1.95 2.12
C LYS A 441 11.20 0.51 1.90
N VAL A 442 10.20 0.02 2.64
CA VAL A 442 9.64 -1.34 2.49
C VAL A 442 9.01 -1.50 1.11
N ARG A 443 8.16 -0.55 0.71
CA ARG A 443 7.55 -0.48 -0.62
C ARG A 443 8.60 -0.56 -1.71
N TYR A 444 9.63 0.28 -1.63
CA TYR A 444 10.72 0.29 -2.60
C TYR A 444 11.42 -1.07 -2.66
N LYS A 445 11.81 -1.65 -1.51
CA LYS A 445 12.47 -2.96 -1.46
C LYS A 445 11.61 -4.08 -2.07
N ILE A 446 10.33 -4.16 -1.71
CA ILE A 446 9.42 -5.17 -2.27
C ILE A 446 9.31 -5.01 -3.79
N SER A 447 9.16 -3.77 -4.27
CA SER A 447 9.06 -3.47 -5.70
C SER A 447 10.32 -3.85 -6.48
N GLN A 448 11.50 -3.56 -5.91
CA GLN A 448 12.79 -3.90 -6.51
C GLN A 448 12.97 -5.41 -6.62
N ILE A 449 12.65 -6.16 -5.56
CA ILE A 449 12.75 -7.62 -5.60
C ILE A 449 11.78 -8.21 -6.62
N GLU A 450 10.53 -7.73 -6.69
CA GLU A 450 9.59 -8.20 -7.72
C GLU A 450 10.07 -7.89 -9.15
N LEU A 451 10.64 -6.69 -9.37
CA LEU A 451 11.17 -6.31 -10.68
C LEU A 451 12.37 -7.19 -11.08
N GLN A 452 13.31 -7.42 -10.16
CA GLN A 452 14.47 -8.29 -10.37
C GLN A 452 14.07 -9.74 -10.63
N THR A 453 13.13 -10.25 -9.84
CA THR A 453 12.57 -11.60 -10.00
C THR A 453 11.87 -11.74 -11.35
N SER A 454 11.05 -10.75 -11.73
CA SER A 454 10.37 -10.74 -13.04
C SER A 454 11.36 -10.67 -14.21
N ALA A 455 12.40 -9.85 -14.11
CA ALA A 455 13.41 -9.71 -15.17
C ALA A 455 14.23 -11.00 -15.36
N SER A 456 14.44 -11.74 -14.27
CA SER A 456 15.28 -12.94 -14.27
C SER A 456 14.49 -14.22 -14.58
N SER A 457 13.16 -14.23 -14.37
CA SER A 457 12.31 -15.40 -14.57
C SER A 457 12.44 -16.09 -15.94
N PRO A 458 12.60 -15.39 -17.09
CA PRO A 458 12.77 -16.03 -18.39
C PRO A 458 14.07 -16.85 -18.54
N PHE A 459 15.08 -16.57 -17.71
CA PHE A 459 16.41 -17.17 -17.82
C PHE A 459 16.59 -18.44 -16.97
N TYR A 460 15.59 -18.78 -16.13
CA TYR A 460 15.65 -19.89 -15.18
C TYR A 460 14.49 -20.89 -15.31
N ASN A 461 13.68 -20.80 -16.36
CA ASN A 461 12.77 -21.87 -16.76
C ASN A 461 13.58 -22.92 -17.54
N VAL A 462 14.27 -23.81 -16.83
CA VAL A 462 14.92 -25.02 -17.39
C VAL A 462 14.22 -26.25 -16.83
#